data_AF-A0A5E4KTI9-F1
#
_entry.id   AF-A0A5E4KTI9-F1
#
_cell.length_a   1.000
_cell.length_b   1.000
_cell.length_c   1.000
_cell.angle_alpha   90.00
_cell.angle_beta   90.00
_cell.angle_gamma   90.00
#
_symmetry.space_group_name_H-M   'P 1'
#
loop_
_entity.id
_entity.type
_entity.pdbx_description
1 polymer ?
#
loop_
_entity_poly.entity_id
_entity_poly.type
_entity_poly.pdbx_seq_one_letter_code
_entity_poly.pdbx_strand_id
1 'polypeptide(L)' 'MRGKIPQLRYLEVGVDLLHSGRSFDIALITKFDSLEELQAYQAHPVHVEVAEYMTSVRKAAVAVDYESE' A
#
# COMPACT_ATOMS: atom_id res chain seq x y z
N MET A 1 -3.90 0.08 -9.66
CA MET A 1 -4.75 0.47 -8.51
C MET A 1 -5.45 1.81 -8.72
N ARG A 2 -4.76 2.90 -9.06
CA ARG A 2 -5.39 4.20 -9.35
C ARG A 2 -6.51 4.09 -10.40
N GLY A 3 -7.69 4.61 -10.08
CA GLY A 3 -8.89 4.57 -10.94
C GLY A 3 -9.56 3.19 -11.07
N LYS A 4 -9.02 2.14 -10.43
CA LYS A 4 -9.56 0.77 -10.49
C LYS A 4 -10.17 0.29 -9.18
N ILE A 5 -9.95 1.00 -8.07
CA ILE A 5 -10.45 0.64 -6.74
C ILE A 5 -11.22 1.85 -6.19
N PRO A 6 -12.56 1.79 -6.10
CA PRO A 6 -13.40 2.93 -5.70
C PRO A 6 -13.12 3.50 -4.31
N GLN A 7 -12.66 2.66 -3.38
CA GLN A 7 -12.36 2.99 -1.99
C GLN A 7 -11.05 3.77 -1.82
N LEU A 8 -10.18 3.74 -2.84
CA LEU A 8 -8.84 4.31 -2.76
C LEU A 8 -8.87 5.83 -3.00
N ARG A 9 -8.88 6.63 -1.92
CA ARG A 9 -8.95 8.10 -1.98
C ARG A 9 -7.63 8.74 -2.32
N TYR A 10 -6.55 8.13 -1.86
CA TYR A 10 -5.20 8.57 -2.14
C TYR A 10 -4.29 7.36 -2.35
N LEU A 11 -3.32 7.52 -3.25
CA LEU A 11 -2.25 6.57 -3.47
C LEU A 11 -0.98 7.32 -3.89
N GLU A 12 0.07 7.08 -3.13
CA GLU A 12 1.43 7.53 -3.40
C GLU A 12 2.41 6.36 -3.26
N VAL A 13 3.39 6.31 -4.16
CA VAL A 13 4.49 5.35 -4.11
C VAL A 13 5.79 6.14 -4.22
N GLY A 14 6.69 5.92 -3.27
CA GLY A 14 8.03 6.49 -3.25
C GLY A 14 9.09 5.39 -3.31
N VAL A 15 10.24 5.72 -3.89
CA VAL A 15 11.44 4.86 -3.86
C VAL A 15 12.46 5.53 -2.95
N ASP A 16 13.14 4.75 -2.13
CA ASP A 16 14.16 5.26 -1.22
C ASP A 16 15.30 5.93 -1.99
N LEU A 17 15.70 7.11 -1.50
CA LEU A 17 16.77 7.92 -2.09
C LEU A 17 18.09 7.79 -1.33
N LEU A 18 18.02 7.50 -0.02
CA LEU A 18 19.19 7.53 0.85
C LEU A 18 19.85 6.16 1.00
N HIS A 19 19.12 5.07 0.74
CA HIS A 19 19.61 3.69 0.84
C HIS A 19 20.29 3.41 2.19
N SER A 20 19.72 3.98 3.26
CA SER A 20 20.26 3.86 4.61
C SER A 20 19.93 2.49 5.20
N GLY A 21 20.71 2.02 6.18
CA GLY A 21 20.44 0.74 6.86
C GLY A 21 19.11 0.69 7.63
N ARG A 22 18.43 1.83 7.81
CA ARG A 22 17.08 1.92 8.40
C ARG A 22 15.96 1.99 7.37
N SER A 23 16.30 2.19 6.10
CA SER A 23 15.33 2.36 5.02
C SER A 23 14.85 1.01 4.47
N PHE A 24 13.63 1.01 3.93
CA PHE A 24 13.17 0.02 2.96
C PHE A 24 13.27 0.61 1.56
N ASP A 25 13.18 -0.22 0.52
CA ASP A 25 13.37 0.24 -0.88
C ASP A 25 12.17 1.04 -1.42
N ILE A 26 10.96 0.76 -0.93
CA ILE A 26 9.71 1.32 -1.45
C ILE A 26 8.81 1.73 -0.27
N ALA A 27 8.20 2.90 -0.38
CA ALA A 27 7.11 3.35 0.48
C ALA A 27 5.79 3.39 -0.30
N LEU A 28 4.71 2.93 0.32
CA LEU A 28 3.35 3.00 -0.20
C LEU A 28 2.48 3.71 0.84
N ILE A 29 1.77 4.76 0.42
CA ILE A 29 0.79 5.46 1.25
C ILE A 29 -0.56 5.40 0.54
N THR A 30 -1.59 4.98 1.27
CA THR A 30 -2.97 4.93 0.79
C THR A 30 -3.91 5.55 1.83
N LYS A 31 -4.94 6.26 1.38
CA LYS A 31 -6.01 6.77 2.26
C LYS A 31 -7.38 6.22 1.84
N PHE A 32 -8.23 6.02 2.84
CA PHE A 32 -9.59 5.48 2.76
C PHE A 32 -10.49 6.31 3.68
N ASP A 33 -11.80 6.34 3.41
CA ASP A 33 -12.72 7.12 4.26
C ASP A 33 -13.07 6.38 5.56
N SER A 34 -12.87 5.06 5.62
CA SER A 34 -13.13 4.25 6.81
C SER A 34 -12.32 2.96 6.86
N LEU A 35 -12.36 2.28 8.01
CA LEU A 35 -11.76 0.96 8.18
C LEU A 35 -12.40 -0.09 7.26
N GLU A 36 -13.72 -0.01 7.04
CA GLU A 36 -14.44 -0.91 6.13
C GLU A 36 -13.97 -0.73 4.68
N GLU A 37 -13.69 0.51 4.26
CA GLU A 37 -13.12 0.79 2.93
C GLU A 37 -11.70 0.23 2.78
N LEU A 38 -10.86 0.33 3.82
CA LEU A 38 -9.53 -0.31 3.85
C LEU A 38 -9.64 -1.83 3.72
N GLN A 39 -10.56 -2.47 4.45
CA GLN A 39 -10.78 -3.92 4.37
C GLN A 39 -11.28 -4.35 3.00
N ALA A 40 -12.22 -3.58 2.41
CA ALA A 40 -12.70 -3.82 1.05
C ALA A 40 -11.58 -3.67 0.01
N TYR A 41 -10.70 -2.68 0.18
CA TYR A 41 -9.50 -2.52 -0.65
C TYR A 41 -8.56 -3.74 -0.54
N GLN A 42 -8.29 -4.23 0.68
CA GLN A 42 -7.40 -5.37 0.90
C GLN A 42 -7.87 -6.63 0.18
N ALA A 43 -9.19 -6.86 0.12
CA ALA A 43 -9.81 -8.00 -0.57
C ALA A 43 -10.06 -7.75 -2.07
N HIS A 44 -9.86 -6.53 -2.58
CA HIS A 44 -10.19 -6.19 -3.96
C HIS A 44 -9.26 -6.95 -4.94
N PRO A 45 -9.78 -7.58 -6.02
CA PRO A 45 -8.97 -8.43 -6.92
C PRO A 45 -7.74 -7.73 -7.49
N VAL A 46 -7.86 -6.44 -7.85
CA VAL A 46 -6.74 -5.61 -8.33
C VAL A 46 -5.66 -5.39 -7.26
N HIS A 47 -6.03 -5.30 -5.98
CA HIS A 47 -5.06 -5.21 -4.90
C HIS A 47 -4.40 -6.57 -4.67
N VAL A 48 -5.19 -7.66 -4.63
CA VAL A 48 -4.68 -9.03 -4.43
C VAL A 48 -3.62 -9.39 -5.47
N GLU A 49 -3.89 -9.13 -6.76
CA GLU A 49 -2.92 -9.36 -7.85
C GLU A 49 -1.58 -8.63 -7.61
N VAL A 50 -1.64 -7.37 -7.17
CA VAL A 50 -0.43 -6.60 -6.86
C VAL A 50 0.25 -7.13 -5.60
N ALA A 51 -0.51 -7.47 -4.56
CA ALA A 51 0.02 -7.99 -3.31
C ALA A 51 0.73 -9.34 -3.50
N GLU A 52 0.21 -10.21 -4.37
CA GLU A 52 0.85 -11.46 -4.77
C GLU A 52 2.18 -11.21 -5.47
N TYR A 53 2.19 -10.31 -6.47
CA TYR A 53 3.43 -9.93 -7.15
C TYR A 53 4.46 -9.35 -6.17
N MET A 54 4.06 -8.40 -5.32
CA MET A 54 4.94 -7.81 -4.33
C MET A 54 5.49 -8.85 -3.35
N THR A 55 4.68 -9.84 -2.97
CA THR A 55 5.11 -10.94 -2.10
C THR A 55 6.18 -11.82 -2.78
N SER A 56 6.10 -12.01 -4.09
CA SER A 56 7.09 -12.78 -4.85
C SER A 56 8.46 -12.09 -4.97
N VAL A 57 8.51 -10.76 -4.91
CA VAL A 57 9.74 -9.97 -5.14
C VAL A 57 10.32 -9.33 -3.87
N ARG A 58 9.54 -9.20 -2.79
CA ARG A 58 10.00 -8.55 -1.55
C ARG A 58 10.77 -9.51 -0.66
N LYS A 59 11.81 -9.01 0.00
CA LYS A 59 12.49 -9.72 1.09
C LYS A 59 11.80 -9.55 2.44
N ALA A 60 11.23 -8.37 2.68
CA ALA A 60 10.52 -8.01 3.90
C ALA A 60 9.48 -6.93 3.60
N ALA A 61 8.46 -6.83 4.46
CA ALA A 61 7.49 -5.74 4.46
C ALA A 61 7.05 -5.44 5.90
N VAL A 62 6.82 -4.17 6.17
CA VAL A 62 6.22 -3.68 7.42
C VAL A 62 5.13 -2.68 7.03
N ALA A 63 4.01 -2.72 7.72
CA ALA A 63 2.88 -1.82 7.52
C ALA A 63 2.39 -1.30 8.86
N VAL A 64 1.84 -0.08 8.84
CA VAL A 64 1.16 0.54 9.97
C VAL A 64 -0.11 1.17 9.43
N ASP A 65 -1.25 0.80 9.99
CA ASP A 65 -2.56 1.39 9.71
C ASP A 65 -2.92 2.31 10.88
N TYR A 66 -3.35 3.54 10.58
CA TYR A 66 -3.69 4.55 11.58
C TYR A 66 -4.75 5.52 11.06
N GLU A 67 -5.45 6.20 11.96
CA GLU A 67 -6.40 7.26 11.61
C GLU A 67 -5.66 8.58 11.39
N SER A 68 -5.99 9.31 10.31
CA SER A 68 -5.40 10.60 9.97
C SER A 68 -6.48 11.60 9.56
N GLU A 69 -6.28 12.88 9.89
CA GLU A 69 -7.11 14.00 9.40
C GLU A 69 -7.06 14.16 7.86
#